data_AF-A0A970G1E0-F1
#
_entry.id   AF-A0A970G1E0-F1
#
_cell.length_a   1.000
_cell.length_b   1.000
_cell.length_c   1.000
_cell.angle_alpha   90.00
_cell.angle_beta   90.00
_cell.angle_gamma   90.00
#
_symmetry.space_group_name_H-M   'P 1'
#
loop_
_entity.id
_entity.type
_entity.pdbx_description
1 polymer ?
#
loop_
_entity_poly.entity_id
_entity_poly.type
_entity_poly.pdbx_seq_one_letter_code
_entity_poly.pdbx_strand_id
1 'polypeptide(L)'
;MDRIVVFDVETPNFKNDRICSIGVTIVENGDIARSMYSLVNPECAFDYRNIQIHGITPSDVGDAPIFPEIWGTIGPLFRKNLVAAHNARFDLCVLQKTLQAYGINESLVYYVDTLTMSRALIRDIENHRLSTLCEWFGIPLDHHHAGSDSWATAKLLCRLLKAGADLNRYIRSYRLDKRVPPAPARMPVRLSADNQALLVLSGILSGMTSDNVLTKAEVEYLQKWMDDNAALKGNYPYDKIYSILSGALADGVLSQSELDAMLRLFKQVTDPVGESACHCGALDIRGKNVCLTGEFDCGSKSSVAEKLISLGARICASVSKKTDILLVGGQGSSAWCAGNYGTKVKKALELQEKGFGILIMRESDFFAALEGQE
;
A
#
# COMPACT_ATOMS: atom_id res chain seq x y z
N MET A 1 -25.92 0.94 -32.44
CA MET A 1 -26.13 0.16 -31.21
C MET A 1 -24.83 0.30 -30.44
N ASP A 2 -24.85 1.08 -29.36
CA ASP A 2 -23.61 1.58 -28.79
C ASP A 2 -23.01 0.53 -27.86
N ARG A 3 -21.98 -0.14 -28.35
CA ARG A 3 -21.11 -1.01 -27.56
C ARG A 3 -20.17 -0.14 -26.73
N ILE A 4 -20.02 -0.50 -25.46
CA ILE A 4 -19.01 0.08 -24.58
C ILE A 4 -18.05 -1.04 -24.18
N VAL A 5 -16.76 -0.78 -24.33
CA VAL A 5 -15.68 -1.69 -23.96
C VAL A 5 -15.14 -1.26 -22.61
N VAL A 6 -15.44 -2.04 -21.58
CA VAL A 6 -14.91 -1.83 -20.24
C VAL A 6 -13.63 -2.63 -20.09
N PHE A 7 -12.56 -2.05 -19.55
CA PHE A 7 -11.31 -2.78 -19.34
C PHE A 7 -10.64 -2.41 -18.03
N ASP A 8 -9.78 -3.30 -17.56
CA ASP A 8 -8.94 -3.15 -16.38
C ASP A 8 -7.63 -3.94 -16.60
N VAL A 9 -6.52 -3.51 -16.01
CA VAL A 9 -5.20 -4.12 -16.20
C VAL A 9 -4.40 -4.24 -14.90
N GLU A 10 -3.66 -5.34 -14.78
CA GLU A 10 -2.60 -5.47 -13.77
C GLU A 10 -1.22 -5.22 -14.39
N THR A 11 -0.31 -4.63 -13.62
CA THR A 11 1.04 -4.28 -14.08
C THR A 11 2.10 -5.12 -13.37
N PRO A 12 3.17 -5.56 -14.06
CA PRO A 12 4.24 -6.31 -13.43
C PRO A 12 5.25 -5.43 -12.69
N ASN A 13 5.29 -4.12 -12.95
CA ASN A 13 6.37 -3.24 -12.48
C ASN A 13 5.91 -1.79 -12.22
N PHE A 14 6.72 -1.01 -11.49
CA PHE A 14 6.45 0.40 -11.15
C PHE A 14 6.54 1.37 -12.33
N LYS A 15 7.18 0.98 -13.45
CA LYS A 15 7.24 1.82 -14.65
C LYS A 15 5.87 1.91 -15.32
N ASN A 16 4.99 0.94 -15.03
CA ASN A 16 3.66 0.82 -15.61
C ASN A 16 3.73 0.83 -17.14
N ASP A 17 4.76 0.20 -17.71
CA ASP A 17 5.03 0.14 -19.14
C ASP A 17 4.77 -1.24 -19.75
N ARG A 18 4.24 -2.16 -18.94
CA ARG A 18 3.84 -3.51 -19.31
C ARG A 18 2.53 -3.87 -18.60
N ILE A 19 1.85 -4.87 -19.16
CA ILE A 19 0.62 -5.47 -18.64
C ILE A 19 0.90 -6.95 -18.42
N CYS A 20 0.58 -7.47 -17.24
CA CYS A 20 0.68 -8.91 -16.93
C CYS A 20 -0.70 -9.61 -16.87
N SER A 21 -1.77 -8.84 -16.80
CA SER A 21 -3.14 -9.34 -16.93
C SER A 21 -4.08 -8.26 -17.44
N ILE A 22 -5.07 -8.66 -18.23
CA ILE A 22 -6.09 -7.75 -18.78
C ILE A 22 -7.47 -8.38 -18.73
N GLY A 23 -8.44 -7.62 -18.23
CA GLY A 23 -9.86 -7.92 -18.30
C GLY A 23 -10.55 -7.00 -19.30
N VAL A 24 -11.43 -7.55 -20.13
CA VAL A 24 -12.24 -6.79 -21.08
C VAL A 24 -13.69 -7.26 -21.00
N THR A 25 -14.61 -6.36 -20.67
CA THR A 25 -16.04 -6.63 -20.59
C THR A 25 -16.81 -5.74 -21.56
N ILE A 26 -17.64 -6.33 -22.41
CA ILE A 26 -18.44 -5.67 -23.42
C ILE A 26 -19.84 -5.43 -22.85
N VAL A 27 -20.27 -4.17 -22.86
CA VAL A 27 -21.63 -3.74 -22.54
C VAL A 27 -22.37 -3.39 -23.83
N GLU A 28 -23.56 -3.95 -24.01
CA GLU A 28 -24.47 -3.68 -25.11
C GLU A 28 -25.85 -3.35 -24.55
N ASN A 29 -26.45 -2.24 -25.02
CA ASN A 29 -27.79 -1.83 -24.61
C ASN A 29 -27.97 -1.70 -23.07
N GLY A 30 -26.91 -1.32 -22.37
CA GLY A 30 -26.93 -1.14 -20.91
C GLY A 30 -26.83 -2.45 -20.11
N ASP A 31 -26.54 -3.58 -20.76
CA ASP A 31 -26.30 -4.86 -20.11
C ASP A 31 -24.98 -5.50 -20.56
N ILE A 32 -24.41 -6.37 -19.73
CA ILE A 32 -23.16 -7.06 -20.05
C ILE A 32 -23.46 -8.14 -21.09
N ALA A 33 -22.82 -8.05 -22.25
CA ALA A 33 -22.93 -9.02 -23.34
C ALA A 33 -21.90 -10.15 -23.21
N ARG A 34 -20.65 -9.80 -22.89
CA ARG A 34 -19.54 -10.75 -22.81
C ARG A 34 -18.41 -10.21 -21.94
N SER A 35 -17.68 -11.10 -21.27
CA SER A 35 -16.40 -10.80 -20.62
C SER A 35 -15.28 -11.69 -21.13
N MET A 36 -14.07 -11.16 -21.11
CA MET A 36 -12.83 -11.79 -21.55
C MET A 36 -11.76 -11.47 -20.51
N TYR A 37 -10.86 -12.42 -20.27
CA TYR A 37 -9.74 -12.28 -19.36
C TYR A 37 -8.54 -13.00 -19.95
N SER A 38 -7.34 -12.44 -19.77
CA SER A 38 -6.10 -13.11 -20.12
C SER A 38 -4.99 -12.71 -19.17
N LEU A 39 -4.20 -13.70 -18.76
CA LEU A 39 -2.83 -13.46 -18.38
C LEU A 39 -2.03 -13.04 -19.62
N VAL A 40 -0.99 -12.25 -19.41
CA VAL A 40 -0.13 -11.71 -20.46
C VAL A 40 1.31 -11.90 -20.04
N ASN A 41 2.13 -12.51 -20.89
CA ASN A 41 3.57 -12.51 -20.69
C ASN A 41 4.10 -11.09 -20.99
N PRO A 42 4.58 -10.34 -19.98
CA PRO A 42 4.99 -8.96 -20.18
C PRO A 42 6.42 -8.82 -20.74
N GLU A 43 7.14 -9.94 -20.90
CA GLU A 43 8.55 -9.98 -21.32
C GLU A 43 9.45 -9.06 -20.47
N CYS A 44 9.15 -8.98 -19.17
CA CYS A 44 9.92 -8.20 -18.22
C CYS A 44 9.93 -8.85 -16.83
N ALA A 45 10.84 -8.37 -15.97
CA ALA A 45 10.84 -8.73 -14.55
C ALA A 45 9.62 -8.17 -13.81
N PHE A 46 9.21 -8.86 -12.75
CA PHE A 46 8.15 -8.41 -11.85
C PHE A 46 8.76 -7.75 -10.61
N ASP A 47 8.20 -6.61 -10.22
CA ASP A 47 8.49 -5.98 -8.95
C ASP A 47 7.70 -6.69 -7.84
N TYR A 48 8.36 -7.03 -6.73
CA TYR A 48 7.76 -7.77 -5.62
C TYR A 48 6.45 -7.16 -5.12
N ARG A 49 6.36 -5.83 -5.04
CA ARG A 49 5.16 -5.13 -4.59
C ARG A 49 3.96 -5.34 -5.52
N ASN A 50 4.18 -5.46 -6.83
CA ASN A 50 3.10 -5.73 -7.77
C ASN A 50 2.55 -7.15 -7.56
N ILE A 51 3.45 -8.13 -7.40
CA ILE A 51 3.08 -9.51 -7.04
C ILE A 51 2.25 -9.54 -5.76
N GLN A 52 2.62 -8.79 -4.73
CA GLN A 52 1.85 -8.73 -3.48
C GLN A 52 0.42 -8.19 -3.65
N ILE A 53 0.18 -7.33 -4.64
CA ILE A 53 -1.14 -6.72 -4.89
C ILE A 53 -2.07 -7.71 -5.58
N HIS A 54 -1.64 -8.31 -6.69
CA HIS A 54 -2.49 -9.10 -7.57
C HIS A 54 -2.22 -10.62 -7.54
N GLY A 55 -1.18 -11.07 -6.84
CA GLY A 55 -0.80 -12.49 -6.72
C GLY A 55 -0.09 -13.09 -7.94
N ILE A 56 -0.22 -12.50 -9.13
CA ILE A 56 0.43 -12.97 -10.37
C ILE A 56 1.97 -12.98 -10.25
N THR A 57 2.56 -14.14 -10.48
CA THR A 57 4.00 -14.41 -10.46
C THR A 57 4.57 -14.56 -11.88
N PRO A 58 5.90 -14.47 -12.07
CA PRO A 58 6.53 -14.78 -13.35
C PRO A 58 6.22 -16.18 -13.88
N SER A 59 6.01 -17.17 -13.00
CA SER A 59 5.65 -18.53 -13.41
C SER A 59 4.24 -18.63 -13.97
N ASP A 60 3.30 -17.81 -13.51
CA ASP A 60 1.91 -17.85 -13.99
C ASP A 60 1.79 -17.36 -15.45
N VAL A 61 2.69 -16.45 -15.85
CA VAL A 61 2.66 -15.82 -17.17
C VAL A 61 3.67 -16.42 -18.16
N GLY A 62 4.43 -17.44 -17.76
CA GLY A 62 5.51 -18.00 -18.59
C GLY A 62 5.04 -18.46 -19.96
N ASP A 63 3.93 -19.22 -19.99
CA ASP A 63 3.30 -19.75 -21.21
C ASP A 63 2.14 -18.88 -21.71
N ALA A 64 1.88 -17.72 -21.08
CA ALA A 64 0.83 -16.81 -21.49
C ALA A 64 1.20 -16.07 -22.79
N PRO A 65 0.22 -15.67 -23.61
CA PRO A 65 0.47 -14.89 -24.83
C PRO A 65 1.11 -13.53 -24.50
N ILE A 66 1.97 -13.04 -25.40
CA ILE A 66 2.55 -11.70 -25.27
C ILE A 66 1.52 -10.62 -25.63
N PHE A 67 1.74 -9.39 -25.16
CA PHE A 67 0.77 -8.31 -25.35
C PHE A 67 0.36 -8.06 -26.82
N PRO A 68 1.27 -8.07 -27.82
CA PRO A 68 0.87 -7.90 -29.23
C PRO A 68 -0.17 -8.90 -29.74
N GLU A 69 -0.12 -10.16 -29.29
CA GLU A 69 -1.07 -11.21 -29.67
C GLU A 69 -2.47 -10.92 -29.10
N ILE A 70 -2.51 -10.54 -27.83
CA ILE A 70 -3.74 -10.09 -27.17
C ILE A 70 -4.31 -8.85 -27.85
N TRP A 71 -3.46 -7.85 -28.11
CA TRP A 71 -3.87 -6.61 -28.76
C TRP A 71 -4.38 -6.81 -30.18
N GLY A 72 -3.83 -7.78 -30.92
CA GLY A 72 -4.35 -8.19 -32.24
C GLY A 72 -5.83 -8.60 -32.18
N THR A 73 -6.25 -9.19 -31.05
CA THR A 73 -7.63 -9.62 -30.82
C THR A 73 -8.51 -8.49 -30.30
N ILE A 74 -8.07 -7.76 -29.26
CA ILE A 74 -8.93 -6.78 -28.56
C ILE A 74 -8.84 -5.37 -29.14
N GLY A 75 -7.73 -4.97 -29.76
CA GLY A 75 -7.49 -3.63 -30.30
C GLY A 75 -8.60 -3.10 -31.22
N PRO A 76 -9.16 -3.91 -32.15
CA PRO A 76 -10.31 -3.49 -32.97
C PRO A 76 -11.55 -3.08 -32.15
N LEU A 77 -11.74 -3.63 -30.94
CA LEU A 77 -12.82 -3.25 -30.04
C LEU A 77 -12.62 -1.84 -29.48
N PHE A 78 -11.39 -1.51 -29.06
CA PHE A 78 -11.04 -0.18 -28.53
C PHE A 78 -11.15 0.91 -29.61
N ARG A 79 -10.84 0.59 -30.87
CA ARG A 79 -10.93 1.57 -31.98
C ARG A 79 -12.35 1.95 -32.36
N LYS A 80 -13.29 1.00 -32.27
CA LYS A 80 -14.65 1.14 -32.80
C LYS A 80 -15.67 1.62 -31.77
N ASN A 81 -15.33 1.55 -30.48
CA ASN A 81 -16.30 1.67 -29.40
C ASN A 81 -15.83 2.67 -28.35
N LEU A 82 -16.79 3.19 -27.58
CA LEU A 82 -16.48 3.96 -26.37
C LEU A 82 -15.81 3.04 -25.35
N VAL A 83 -14.72 3.49 -24.74
CA VAL A 83 -14.02 2.75 -23.69
C VAL A 83 -14.52 3.18 -22.31
N ALA A 84 -14.53 2.29 -21.34
CA ALA A 84 -14.76 2.64 -19.94
C ALA A 84 -13.77 1.93 -19.03
N ALA A 85 -13.43 2.56 -17.92
CA ALA A 85 -12.66 1.96 -16.83
C ALA A 85 -12.99 2.69 -15.53
N HIS A 86 -12.53 2.17 -14.39
CA HIS A 86 -12.66 2.83 -13.10
C HIS A 86 -11.34 3.51 -12.75
N ASN A 87 -11.32 4.84 -12.61
CA ASN A 87 -10.08 5.63 -12.60
C ASN A 87 -9.31 5.52 -13.94
N ALA A 88 -10.06 5.56 -15.05
CA ALA A 88 -9.62 5.19 -16.40
C ALA A 88 -8.29 5.79 -16.88
N ARG A 89 -7.88 6.95 -16.35
CA ARG A 89 -6.62 7.58 -16.71
C ARG A 89 -5.39 6.74 -16.33
N PHE A 90 -5.49 5.91 -15.29
CA PHE A 90 -4.44 4.99 -14.92
C PHE A 90 -4.27 3.89 -15.98
N ASP A 91 -5.32 3.14 -16.28
CA ASP A 91 -5.30 2.02 -17.22
C ASP A 91 -4.93 2.47 -18.64
N LEU A 92 -5.46 3.62 -19.08
CA LEU A 92 -5.11 4.20 -20.37
C LEU A 92 -3.64 4.61 -20.46
N CYS A 93 -3.03 5.05 -19.35
CA CYS A 93 -1.60 5.36 -19.28
C CYS A 93 -0.74 4.10 -19.37
N VAL A 94 -1.14 3.02 -18.67
CA VAL A 94 -0.49 1.70 -18.77
C VAL A 94 -0.57 1.20 -20.21
N LEU A 95 -1.78 1.14 -20.77
CA LEU A 95 -2.04 0.71 -22.13
C LEU A 95 -1.20 1.50 -23.14
N GLN A 96 -1.17 2.83 -23.03
CA GLN A 96 -0.35 3.68 -23.89
C GLN A 96 1.14 3.33 -23.84
N LYS A 97 1.71 3.19 -22.64
CA LYS A 97 3.13 2.86 -22.49
C LYS A 97 3.44 1.46 -22.99
N THR A 98 2.55 0.50 -22.75
CA THR A 98 2.68 -0.86 -23.28
C THR A 98 2.66 -0.87 -24.81
N LEU A 99 1.68 -0.19 -25.44
CA LEU A 99 1.64 -0.03 -26.89
C LEU A 99 2.95 0.57 -27.44
N GLN A 100 3.44 1.65 -26.81
CA GLN A 100 4.69 2.32 -27.19
C GLN A 100 5.90 1.39 -27.07
N ALA A 101 5.98 0.60 -26.00
CA ALA A 101 7.09 -0.29 -25.77
C ALA A 101 7.13 -1.50 -26.71
N TYR A 102 5.97 -1.88 -27.26
CA TYR A 102 5.84 -2.88 -28.32
C TYR A 102 5.87 -2.29 -29.74
N GLY A 103 6.05 -0.96 -29.88
CA GLY A 103 6.04 -0.30 -31.19
C GLY A 103 4.69 -0.34 -31.90
N ILE A 104 3.60 -0.54 -31.17
CA ILE A 104 2.24 -0.59 -31.69
C ILE A 104 1.70 0.84 -31.76
N ASN A 105 1.38 1.30 -32.97
CA ASN A 105 0.84 2.63 -33.18
C ASN A 105 -0.67 2.66 -32.95
N GLU A 106 -1.11 3.51 -32.04
CA GLU A 106 -2.52 3.88 -31.88
C GLU A 106 -2.71 5.37 -31.66
N SER A 107 -3.81 5.90 -32.18
CA SER A 107 -4.07 7.33 -32.22
C SER A 107 -4.78 7.85 -30.96
N LEU A 108 -6.08 7.61 -30.87
CA LEU A 108 -7.00 8.22 -29.93
C LEU A 108 -8.05 7.20 -29.53
N VAL A 109 -8.44 7.21 -28.26
CA VAL A 109 -9.65 6.55 -27.78
C VAL A 109 -10.58 7.56 -27.12
N TYR A 110 -11.89 7.36 -27.30
CA TYR A 110 -12.90 8.02 -26.51
C TYR A 110 -13.23 7.15 -25.31
N TYR A 111 -13.32 7.75 -24.13
CA TYR A 111 -13.56 7.01 -22.90
C TYR A 111 -14.49 7.73 -21.93
N VAL A 112 -15.05 6.97 -21.00
CA VAL A 112 -15.70 7.44 -19.79
C VAL A 112 -15.03 6.83 -18.56
N ASP A 113 -15.11 7.52 -17.43
CA ASP A 113 -14.52 7.09 -16.17
C ASP A 113 -15.60 6.91 -15.11
N THR A 114 -15.83 5.67 -14.68
CA THR A 114 -16.87 5.35 -13.69
C THR A 114 -16.58 5.94 -12.30
N LEU A 115 -15.31 6.25 -11.99
CA LEU A 115 -14.96 6.99 -10.76
C LEU A 115 -15.49 8.43 -10.83
N THR A 116 -15.26 9.10 -11.96
CA THR A 116 -15.77 10.46 -12.19
C THR A 116 -17.30 10.48 -12.23
N MET A 117 -17.93 9.50 -12.88
CA MET A 117 -19.38 9.38 -12.94
C MET A 117 -19.99 9.12 -11.55
N SER A 118 -19.45 8.15 -10.80
CA SER A 118 -19.97 7.82 -9.47
C SER A 118 -19.86 9.00 -8.51
N ARG A 119 -18.75 9.75 -8.51
CA ARG A 119 -18.59 10.99 -7.70
C ARG A 119 -19.62 12.07 -8.01
N ALA A 120 -20.06 12.15 -9.26
CA ALA A 120 -21.07 13.13 -9.67
C ALA A 120 -22.49 12.71 -9.27
N LEU A 121 -22.77 11.41 -9.24
CA LEU A 121 -24.12 10.85 -9.14
C LEU A 121 -24.45 10.29 -7.75
N ILE A 122 -23.45 9.92 -6.96
CA ILE A 122 -23.60 9.29 -5.64
C ILE A 122 -22.88 10.20 -4.64
N ARG A 123 -23.58 10.68 -3.60
CA ARG A 123 -23.03 11.63 -2.62
C ARG A 123 -22.85 11.03 -1.22
N ASP A 124 -23.70 10.08 -0.85
CA ASP A 124 -23.75 9.51 0.50
C ASP A 124 -23.00 8.17 0.57
N ILE A 125 -21.75 8.16 0.13
CA ILE A 125 -20.86 6.99 0.22
C ILE A 125 -19.50 7.42 0.78
N GLU A 126 -18.89 6.56 1.59
CA GLU A 126 -17.66 6.87 2.30
C GLU A 126 -16.49 7.22 1.36
N ASN A 127 -16.37 6.48 0.26
CA ASN A 127 -15.45 6.78 -0.82
C ASN A 127 -15.93 6.11 -2.12
N HIS A 128 -15.31 6.48 -3.25
CA HIS A 128 -15.68 5.99 -4.58
C HIS A 128 -14.69 4.95 -5.13
N ARG A 129 -13.97 4.22 -4.29
CA ARG A 129 -13.17 3.08 -4.77
C ARG A 129 -14.10 2.02 -5.36
N LEU A 130 -13.60 1.24 -6.31
CA LEU A 130 -14.37 0.19 -6.94
C LEU A 130 -14.96 -0.79 -5.91
N SER A 131 -14.17 -1.22 -4.92
CA SER A 131 -14.60 -2.12 -3.85
C SER A 131 -15.78 -1.54 -3.05
N THR A 132 -15.67 -0.30 -2.57
CA THR A 132 -16.73 0.38 -1.81
C THR A 132 -18.03 0.51 -2.63
N LEU A 133 -17.92 0.86 -3.92
CA LEU A 133 -19.07 0.96 -4.81
C LEU A 133 -19.68 -0.42 -5.09
N CYS A 134 -18.85 -1.45 -5.25
CA CYS A 134 -19.32 -2.81 -5.47
C CYS A 134 -20.08 -3.33 -4.26
N GLU A 135 -19.55 -3.13 -3.06
CA GLU A 135 -20.24 -3.46 -1.81
C GLU A 135 -21.58 -2.73 -1.71
N TRP A 136 -21.60 -1.42 -1.95
CA TRP A 136 -22.83 -0.61 -1.94
C TRP A 136 -23.91 -1.12 -2.90
N PHE A 137 -23.51 -1.55 -4.10
CA PHE A 137 -24.44 -2.05 -5.13
C PHE A 137 -24.69 -3.56 -5.08
N GLY A 138 -24.09 -4.28 -4.12
CA GLY A 138 -24.16 -5.75 -4.04
C GLY A 138 -23.55 -6.45 -5.27
N ILE A 139 -22.46 -5.89 -5.81
CA ILE A 139 -21.73 -6.44 -6.96
C ILE A 139 -20.56 -7.28 -6.42
N PRO A 140 -20.46 -8.57 -6.77
CA PRO A 140 -19.30 -9.39 -6.41
C PRO A 140 -18.01 -8.82 -7.01
N LEU A 141 -16.95 -8.80 -6.20
CA LEU A 141 -15.63 -8.33 -6.60
C LEU A 141 -14.56 -9.25 -6.00
N ASP A 142 -13.70 -9.76 -6.87
CA ASP A 142 -12.43 -10.40 -6.50
C ASP A 142 -11.34 -9.39 -6.84
N HIS A 143 -10.92 -8.63 -5.84
CA HIS A 143 -10.18 -7.40 -6.06
C HIS A 143 -8.73 -7.71 -6.50
N HIS A 144 -8.19 -6.91 -7.43
CA HIS A 144 -6.88 -7.12 -8.06
C HIS A 144 -6.82 -8.33 -9.01
N HIS A 145 -7.99 -8.78 -9.48
CA HIS A 145 -8.11 -9.67 -10.62
C HIS A 145 -8.75 -8.90 -11.78
N ALA A 146 -7.96 -8.48 -12.77
CA ALA A 146 -8.41 -7.63 -13.89
C ALA A 146 -9.72 -8.07 -14.56
N GLY A 147 -9.95 -9.39 -14.70
CA GLY A 147 -11.22 -9.91 -15.22
C GLY A 147 -12.43 -9.56 -14.36
N SER A 148 -12.29 -9.70 -13.04
CA SER A 148 -13.31 -9.38 -12.03
C SER A 148 -13.53 -7.87 -11.95
N ASP A 149 -12.45 -7.10 -11.90
CA ASP A 149 -12.48 -5.64 -11.80
C ASP A 149 -13.12 -5.00 -13.06
N SER A 150 -12.80 -5.50 -14.27
CA SER A 150 -13.45 -5.05 -15.51
C SER A 150 -14.95 -5.38 -15.55
N TRP A 151 -15.35 -6.56 -15.07
CA TRP A 151 -16.76 -6.98 -15.02
C TRP A 151 -17.55 -6.18 -13.99
N ALA A 152 -16.97 -5.97 -12.80
CA ALA A 152 -17.57 -5.21 -11.73
C ALA A 152 -17.72 -3.73 -12.14
N THR A 153 -16.70 -3.17 -12.79
CA THR A 153 -16.76 -1.83 -13.40
C THR A 153 -17.87 -1.74 -14.45
N ALA A 154 -18.05 -2.79 -15.26
CA ALA A 154 -19.14 -2.84 -16.25
C ALA A 154 -20.51 -2.91 -15.58
N LYS A 155 -20.67 -3.71 -14.52
CA LYS A 155 -21.92 -3.75 -13.74
C LYS A 155 -22.22 -2.40 -13.10
N LEU A 156 -21.23 -1.75 -12.51
CA LEU A 156 -21.35 -0.40 -11.96
C LEU A 156 -21.81 0.58 -13.05
N LEU A 157 -21.15 0.56 -14.23
CA LEU A 157 -21.56 1.40 -15.35
C LEU A 157 -23.03 1.16 -15.72
N CYS A 158 -23.45 -0.10 -15.89
CA CYS A 158 -24.84 -0.44 -16.19
C CYS A 158 -25.81 0.08 -15.12
N ARG A 159 -25.44 0.04 -13.82
CA ARG A 159 -26.25 0.61 -12.74
C ARG A 159 -26.39 2.14 -12.88
N LEU A 160 -25.30 2.84 -13.16
CA LEU A 160 -25.31 4.29 -13.37
C LEU A 160 -26.17 4.68 -14.58
N LEU A 161 -26.09 3.93 -15.68
CA LEU A 161 -26.92 4.16 -16.87
C LEU A 161 -28.40 3.94 -16.58
N LYS A 162 -28.75 2.85 -15.88
CA LYS A 162 -30.13 2.55 -15.47
C LYS A 162 -30.68 3.59 -14.48
N ALA A 163 -29.82 4.23 -13.71
CA ALA A 163 -30.16 5.38 -12.85
C ALA A 163 -30.31 6.71 -13.62
N GLY A 164 -30.16 6.71 -14.95
CA GLY A 164 -30.36 7.88 -15.80
C GLY A 164 -29.10 8.70 -16.09
N ALA A 165 -27.91 8.15 -15.88
CA ALA A 165 -26.67 8.85 -16.22
C ALA A 165 -26.57 9.11 -17.74
N ASP A 166 -26.42 10.38 -18.11
CA ASP A 166 -26.15 10.79 -19.50
C ASP A 166 -24.65 10.68 -19.81
N LEU A 167 -24.27 9.61 -20.52
CA LEU A 167 -22.89 9.32 -20.92
C LEU A 167 -22.20 10.50 -21.62
N ASN A 168 -22.93 11.25 -22.46
CA ASN A 168 -22.34 12.30 -23.28
C ASN A 168 -21.64 13.39 -22.46
N ARG A 169 -22.09 13.62 -21.22
CA ARG A 169 -21.47 14.57 -20.28
C ARG A 169 -20.07 14.13 -19.81
N TYR A 170 -19.82 12.83 -19.82
CA TYR A 170 -18.62 12.21 -19.26
C TYR A 170 -17.63 11.73 -20.33
N ILE A 171 -18.01 11.74 -21.62
CA ILE A 171 -17.10 11.35 -22.69
C ILE A 171 -15.89 12.30 -22.71
N ARG A 172 -14.71 11.70 -22.69
CA ARG A 172 -13.41 12.37 -22.85
C ARG A 172 -12.62 11.66 -23.93
N SER A 173 -11.53 12.27 -24.36
CA SER A 173 -10.62 11.70 -25.34
C SER A 173 -9.24 11.51 -24.71
N TYR A 174 -8.57 10.41 -25.05
CA TYR A 174 -7.22 10.09 -24.61
C TYR A 174 -6.35 9.79 -25.82
N ARG A 175 -5.24 10.54 -25.96
CA ARG A 175 -4.28 10.39 -27.05
C ARG A 175 -3.27 9.30 -26.69
N LEU A 176 -3.33 8.15 -27.38
CA LEU A 176 -2.39 7.04 -27.24
C LEU A 176 -1.07 7.34 -28.00
N ASP A 177 -1.14 8.17 -29.06
CA ASP A 177 -0.01 8.54 -29.91
C ASP A 177 0.99 9.53 -29.30
N LYS A 178 0.56 10.34 -28.31
CA LYS A 178 1.46 11.29 -27.65
C LYS A 178 2.51 10.47 -26.93
N ARG A 179 3.79 10.72 -27.23
CA ARG A 179 4.85 10.29 -26.32
C ARG A 179 4.49 10.81 -24.94
N VAL A 180 4.25 9.90 -24.00
CA VAL A 180 4.20 10.27 -22.61
C VAL A 180 5.63 10.71 -22.33
N PRO A 181 5.90 12.00 -22.01
CA PRO A 181 7.22 12.34 -21.52
C PRO A 181 7.51 11.36 -20.39
N PRO A 182 8.71 10.74 -20.34
CA PRO A 182 9.01 9.77 -19.29
C PRO A 182 8.52 10.38 -17.99
N ALA A 183 7.66 9.66 -17.26
CA ALA A 183 7.20 10.12 -15.95
C ALA A 183 8.46 10.63 -15.26
N PRO A 184 8.49 11.92 -14.84
CA PRO A 184 9.72 12.54 -14.36
C PRO A 184 10.31 11.52 -13.43
N ALA A 185 11.52 11.03 -13.76
CA ALA A 185 12.10 9.85 -13.10
C ALA A 185 11.74 10.04 -11.64
N ARG A 186 10.92 9.12 -11.07
CA ARG A 186 10.70 9.16 -9.62
C ARG A 186 12.11 9.21 -9.13
N MET A 187 12.53 10.37 -8.62
CA MET A 187 13.90 10.51 -8.18
C MET A 187 14.05 9.31 -7.26
N PRO A 188 15.05 8.43 -7.48
CA PRO A 188 15.31 7.40 -6.48
C PRO A 188 15.27 8.17 -5.19
N VAL A 189 14.31 7.84 -4.30
CA VAL A 189 14.06 8.66 -3.12
C VAL A 189 15.43 8.81 -2.52
N ARG A 190 16.03 9.99 -2.69
CA ARG A 190 17.36 10.25 -2.16
C ARG A 190 16.99 10.44 -0.72
N LEU A 191 16.93 9.31 -0.03
CA LEU A 191 16.96 9.27 1.40
C LEU A 191 18.08 10.26 1.75
N SER A 192 17.74 11.25 2.58
CA SER A 192 18.75 12.14 3.12
C SER A 192 19.90 11.28 3.65
N ALA A 193 21.11 11.84 3.69
CA ALA A 193 22.24 11.14 4.31
C ALA A 193 21.85 10.55 5.67
N ASP A 194 21.05 11.31 6.43
CA ASP A 194 20.46 10.89 7.70
C ASP A 194 19.55 9.66 7.56
N ASN A 195 18.61 9.64 6.62
CA ASN A 195 17.73 8.49 6.42
C ASN A 195 18.51 7.25 5.94
N GLN A 196 19.58 7.40 5.16
CA GLN A 196 20.44 6.29 4.78
C GLN A 196 21.22 5.75 5.98
N ALA A 197 21.79 6.64 6.79
CA ALA A 197 22.53 6.26 7.99
C ALA A 197 21.61 5.63 9.05
N LEU A 198 20.36 6.07 9.19
CA LEU A 198 19.37 5.43 10.07
C LEU A 198 18.99 4.02 9.61
N LEU A 199 18.98 3.74 8.30
CA LEU A 199 18.80 2.37 7.80
C LEU A 199 20.00 1.49 8.12
N VAL A 200 21.22 2.02 8.01
CA VAL A 200 22.44 1.32 8.41
C VAL A 200 22.40 1.01 9.92
N LEU A 201 22.03 1.99 10.75
CA LEU A 201 21.83 1.79 12.19
C LEU A 201 20.82 0.66 12.47
N SER A 202 19.68 0.66 11.78
CA SER A 202 18.68 -0.41 11.95
C SER A 202 19.23 -1.78 11.56
N GLY A 203 20.05 -1.87 10.51
CA GLY A 203 20.71 -3.11 10.11
C GLY A 203 21.72 -3.60 11.15
N ILE A 204 22.51 -2.70 11.72
CA ILE A 204 23.47 -3.01 12.79
C ILE A 204 22.73 -3.58 14.00
N LEU A 205 21.67 -2.89 14.47
CA LEU A 205 20.88 -3.35 15.61
C LEU A 205 20.20 -4.70 15.32
N SER A 206 19.64 -4.88 14.13
CA SER A 206 19.01 -6.14 13.75
C SER A 206 20.00 -7.30 13.79
N GLY A 207 21.24 -7.08 13.31
CA GLY A 207 22.32 -8.06 13.41
C GLY A 207 22.63 -8.44 14.86
N MET A 208 22.85 -7.44 15.72
CA MET A 208 23.17 -7.62 17.15
C MET A 208 22.04 -8.25 17.96
N THR A 209 20.79 -8.12 17.52
CA THR A 209 19.63 -8.72 18.21
C THR A 209 19.31 -10.13 17.72
N SER A 210 19.93 -10.60 16.63
CA SER A 210 19.52 -11.81 15.92
C SER A 210 19.79 -13.11 16.67
N ASP A 211 20.86 -13.16 17.46
CA ASP A 211 21.29 -14.32 18.24
C ASP A 211 20.88 -14.23 19.72
N ASN A 212 20.19 -13.15 20.11
CA ASN A 212 19.79 -12.84 21.49
C ASN A 212 20.94 -12.68 22.49
N VAL A 213 22.18 -12.45 22.04
CA VAL A 213 23.33 -12.29 22.93
C VAL A 213 24.14 -11.07 22.50
N LEU A 214 24.09 -10.01 23.30
CA LEU A 214 24.88 -8.82 23.02
C LEU A 214 26.28 -8.93 23.64
N THR A 215 27.32 -8.77 22.83
CA THR A 215 28.72 -8.85 23.26
C THR A 215 29.33 -7.46 23.47
N LYS A 216 30.38 -7.37 24.29
CA LYS A 216 31.15 -6.12 24.47
C LYS A 216 31.69 -5.57 23.15
N ALA A 217 32.15 -6.43 22.25
CA ALA A 217 32.67 -6.03 20.96
C ALA A 217 31.60 -5.36 20.07
N GLU A 218 30.36 -5.85 20.12
CA GLU A 218 29.22 -5.26 19.40
C GLU A 218 28.84 -3.90 19.97
N VAL A 219 28.83 -3.77 21.30
CA VAL A 219 28.57 -2.50 21.99
C VAL A 219 29.62 -1.45 21.63
N GLU A 220 30.91 -1.81 21.66
CA GLU A 220 32.01 -0.92 21.27
C GLU A 220 31.94 -0.55 19.78
N TYR A 221 31.60 -1.50 18.91
CA TYR A 221 31.39 -1.25 17.49
C TYR A 221 30.22 -0.27 17.25
N LEU A 222 29.09 -0.47 17.93
CA LEU A 222 27.92 0.39 17.82
C LEU A 222 28.22 1.81 18.32
N GLN A 223 28.90 1.93 19.46
CA GLN A 223 29.32 3.23 20.01
C GLN A 223 30.21 3.98 19.01
N LYS A 224 31.24 3.31 18.47
CA LYS A 224 32.12 3.90 17.47
C LYS A 224 31.35 4.34 16.22
N TRP A 225 30.46 3.48 15.71
CA TRP A 225 29.63 3.82 14.56
C TRP A 225 28.76 5.05 14.85
N MET A 226 28.18 5.15 16.04
CA MET A 226 27.37 6.31 16.40
C MET A 226 28.20 7.59 16.53
N ASP A 227 29.40 7.54 17.10
CA ASP A 227 30.30 8.70 17.19
C ASP A 227 30.69 9.21 15.79
N ASP A 228 30.98 8.28 14.86
CA ASP A 228 31.26 8.59 13.45
C ASP A 228 30.03 9.17 12.70
N ASN A 229 28.83 8.98 13.25
CA ASN A 229 27.55 9.44 12.68
C ASN A 229 26.84 10.49 13.55
N ALA A 230 27.58 11.32 14.29
CA ALA A 230 27.05 12.37 15.17
C ALA A 230 26.08 13.37 14.50
N ALA A 231 26.09 13.49 13.17
CA ALA A 231 25.11 14.25 12.40
C ALA A 231 23.66 13.77 12.60
N LEU A 232 23.46 12.52 13.03
CA LEU A 232 22.15 11.95 13.35
C LEU A 232 21.54 12.46 14.66
N LYS A 233 22.28 13.21 15.47
CA LYS A 233 21.78 13.79 16.73
C LYS A 233 20.46 14.55 16.52
N GLY A 234 19.47 14.29 17.35
CA GLY A 234 18.11 14.82 17.21
C GLY A 234 17.16 13.93 16.41
N ASN A 235 17.62 12.78 15.90
CA ASN A 235 16.80 11.81 15.17
C ASN A 235 16.57 10.52 15.96
N TYR A 236 15.33 10.03 15.94
CA TYR A 236 14.99 8.70 16.42
C TYR A 236 15.53 7.60 15.47
N PRO A 237 16.09 6.47 15.96
CA PRO A 237 16.31 6.10 17.37
C PRO A 237 17.72 6.46 17.90
N TYR A 238 18.51 7.24 17.15
CA TYR A 238 19.92 7.52 17.44
C TYR A 238 20.13 8.04 18.87
N ASP A 239 19.40 9.07 19.29
CA ASP A 239 19.60 9.69 20.62
C ASP A 239 19.31 8.72 21.78
N LYS A 240 18.30 7.86 21.64
CA LYS A 240 17.93 6.86 22.64
C LYS A 240 19.01 5.80 22.83
N ILE A 241 19.55 5.32 21.71
CA ILE A 241 20.63 4.33 21.69
C ILE A 241 21.92 4.97 22.22
N TYR A 242 22.22 6.20 21.82
CA TYR A 242 23.38 6.95 22.30
C TYR A 242 23.35 7.15 23.81
N SER A 243 22.20 7.51 24.37
CA SER A 243 22.05 7.74 25.80
C SER A 243 22.29 6.47 26.63
N ILE A 244 21.81 5.30 26.19
CA ILE A 244 22.02 4.06 26.94
C ILE A 244 23.46 3.59 26.83
N LEU A 245 24.07 3.71 25.64
CA LEU A 245 25.45 3.29 25.41
C LEU A 245 26.43 4.16 26.19
N SER A 246 26.23 5.47 26.16
CA SER A 246 27.05 6.42 26.94
C SER A 246 26.96 6.15 28.43
N GLY A 247 25.79 5.75 28.93
CA GLY A 247 25.59 5.38 30.34
C GLY A 247 26.30 4.08 30.71
N ALA A 248 26.12 3.04 29.89
CA ALA A 248 26.70 1.71 30.13
C ALA A 248 28.23 1.65 29.95
N LEU A 249 28.81 2.58 29.19
CA LEU A 249 30.26 2.67 28.97
C LEU A 249 30.95 3.67 29.93
N ALA A 250 30.18 4.40 30.75
CA ALA A 250 30.71 5.50 31.57
C ALA A 250 31.70 5.04 32.66
N ASP A 251 31.51 3.85 33.21
CA ASP A 251 32.35 3.26 34.26
C ASP A 251 33.46 2.35 33.70
N GLY A 252 33.50 2.15 32.38
CA GLY A 252 34.44 1.29 31.68
C GLY A 252 34.21 -0.22 31.83
N VAL A 253 33.12 -0.64 32.50
CA VAL A 253 32.82 -2.04 32.80
C VAL A 253 31.38 -2.38 32.41
N LEU A 254 31.21 -3.09 31.30
CA LEU A 254 29.90 -3.58 30.88
C LEU A 254 29.48 -4.81 31.71
N SER A 255 28.50 -4.62 32.58
CA SER A 255 27.84 -5.70 33.32
C SER A 255 26.84 -6.46 32.43
N GLN A 256 26.55 -7.72 32.80
CA GLN A 256 25.50 -8.50 32.12
C GLN A 256 24.14 -7.80 32.19
N SER A 257 23.83 -7.12 33.31
CA SER A 257 22.58 -6.36 33.46
C SER A 257 22.45 -5.21 32.47
N GLU A 258 23.56 -4.55 32.12
CA GLU A 258 23.57 -3.48 31.11
C GLU A 258 23.45 -4.05 29.70
N LEU A 259 24.14 -5.14 29.41
CA LEU A 259 24.01 -5.85 28.12
C LEU A 259 22.55 -6.30 27.90
N ASP A 260 21.92 -6.88 28.92
CA ASP A 260 20.52 -7.31 28.84
C ASP A 260 19.56 -6.12 28.69
N ALA A 261 19.82 -4.99 29.36
CA ALA A 261 19.03 -3.77 29.22
C ALA A 261 19.14 -3.16 27.81
N MET A 262 20.35 -3.13 27.25
CA MET A 262 20.59 -2.66 25.88
C MET A 262 19.96 -3.60 24.85
N LEU A 263 20.09 -4.91 25.02
CA LEU A 263 19.49 -5.89 24.12
C LEU A 263 17.97 -5.75 24.06
N ARG A 264 17.30 -5.57 25.21
CA ARG A 264 15.86 -5.26 25.28
C ARG A 264 15.53 -3.98 24.52
N LEU A 265 16.27 -2.90 24.77
CA LEU A 265 16.06 -1.65 24.05
C LEU A 265 16.23 -1.81 22.53
N PHE A 266 17.28 -2.50 22.09
CA PHE A 266 17.56 -2.67 20.66
C PHE A 266 16.45 -3.47 19.99
N LYS A 267 15.95 -4.52 20.65
CA LYS A 267 14.77 -5.26 20.22
C LYS A 267 13.51 -4.39 20.17
N GLN A 268 13.28 -3.54 21.16
CA GLN A 268 12.17 -2.59 21.13
C GLN A 268 12.32 -1.59 19.96
N VAL A 269 13.54 -1.23 19.59
CA VAL A 269 13.78 -0.32 18.47
C VAL A 269 13.62 -1.02 17.12
N THR A 270 14.09 -2.27 16.97
CA THR A 270 14.02 -3.06 15.74
C THR A 270 12.66 -3.72 15.52
N ASP A 271 11.96 -4.03 16.61
CA ASP A 271 10.58 -4.49 16.63
C ASP A 271 9.78 -3.79 17.75
N PRO A 272 9.33 -2.54 17.51
CA PRO A 272 8.53 -1.77 18.47
C PRO A 272 7.19 -2.39 18.87
N VAL A 273 6.77 -3.46 18.21
CA VAL A 273 5.51 -4.14 18.53
C VAL A 273 5.73 -5.49 19.22
N GLY A 274 6.84 -6.18 18.93
CA GLY A 274 7.14 -7.51 19.48
C GLY A 274 7.20 -7.60 21.00
N GLU A 275 7.55 -6.51 21.70
CA GLU A 275 7.59 -6.47 23.18
C GLU A 275 6.31 -5.92 23.84
N SER A 276 5.36 -5.34 23.09
CA SER A 276 4.10 -4.85 23.68
C SER A 276 3.08 -5.97 23.99
N ALA A 277 3.39 -7.21 23.61
CA ALA A 277 2.58 -8.39 23.86
C ALA A 277 2.77 -8.96 25.28
N CYS A 278 2.50 -8.17 26.33
CA CYS A 278 2.10 -8.71 27.62
C CYS A 278 1.51 -7.61 28.51
N HIS A 279 0.30 -7.14 28.22
CA HIS A 279 -0.60 -6.69 29.28
C HIS A 279 -1.90 -7.48 29.12
N CYS A 280 -2.04 -8.49 29.96
CA CYS A 280 -3.29 -9.18 30.23
C CYS A 280 -4.29 -8.16 30.80
N GLY A 281 -5.07 -7.51 29.93
CA GLY A 281 -6.10 -6.57 30.32
C GLY A 281 -6.90 -6.12 29.12
N ALA A 282 -8.23 -6.07 29.28
CA ALA A 282 -9.15 -5.59 28.26
C ALA A 282 -8.77 -4.15 27.83
N LEU A 283 -8.50 -3.95 26.55
CA LEU A 283 -8.16 -2.64 26.00
C LEU A 283 -9.41 -1.76 25.91
N ASP A 284 -9.51 -0.71 26.73
CA ASP A 284 -10.57 0.30 26.60
C ASP A 284 -10.19 1.38 25.58
N ILE A 285 -10.86 1.36 24.43
CA ILE A 285 -10.66 2.30 23.33
C ILE A 285 -11.67 3.45 23.32
N ARG A 286 -12.62 3.49 24.25
CA ARG A 286 -13.67 4.52 24.29
C ARG A 286 -13.07 5.91 24.54
N GLY A 287 -13.39 6.86 23.67
CA GLY A 287 -12.90 8.22 23.71
C GLY A 287 -11.43 8.40 23.29
N LYS A 288 -10.71 7.31 22.97
CA LYS A 288 -9.29 7.34 22.59
C LYS A 288 -9.11 7.73 21.13
N ASN A 289 -8.05 8.49 20.84
CA ASN A 289 -7.68 8.91 19.49
C ASN A 289 -6.80 7.85 18.83
N VAL A 290 -7.34 7.15 17.84
CA VAL A 290 -6.67 6.04 17.14
C VAL A 290 -6.24 6.49 15.74
N CYS A 291 -4.97 6.26 15.39
CA CYS A 291 -4.46 6.49 14.05
C CYS A 291 -4.17 5.15 13.36
N LEU A 292 -4.53 5.02 12.09
CA LEU A 292 -4.32 3.79 11.30
C LEU A 292 -3.14 3.94 10.33
N THR A 293 -2.33 2.87 10.20
CA THR A 293 -1.20 2.77 9.26
C THR A 293 -1.02 1.34 8.75
N GLY A 294 -0.36 1.14 7.60
CA GLY A 294 -0.17 -0.20 6.99
C GLY A 294 -1.36 -0.67 6.14
N GLU A 295 -1.38 -1.91 5.71
CA GLU A 295 -2.56 -2.57 5.08
C GLU A 295 -3.08 -3.62 6.07
N PHE A 296 -4.40 -3.76 6.16
CA PHE A 296 -5.08 -4.50 7.22
C PHE A 296 -5.64 -5.81 6.69
N ASP A 297 -5.42 -6.89 7.43
CA ASP A 297 -5.86 -8.25 7.07
C ASP A 297 -7.38 -8.43 7.29
N CYS A 298 -7.97 -7.74 8.28
CA CYS A 298 -9.39 -7.85 8.62
C CYS A 298 -10.32 -6.99 7.77
N GLY A 299 -9.80 -6.25 6.79
CA GLY A 299 -10.59 -5.45 5.85
C GLY A 299 -9.95 -4.12 5.47
N SER A 300 -10.71 -3.28 4.78
CA SER A 300 -10.22 -1.96 4.39
C SER A 300 -9.95 -1.07 5.62
N LYS A 301 -8.98 -0.15 5.54
CA LYS A 301 -8.72 0.85 6.60
C LYS A 301 -9.98 1.57 7.07
N SER A 302 -10.91 1.78 6.16
CA SER A 302 -12.20 2.39 6.39
C SER A 302 -13.11 1.52 7.24
N SER A 303 -13.23 0.24 6.91
CA SER A 303 -13.98 -0.74 7.72
C SER A 303 -13.41 -0.87 9.13
N VAL A 304 -12.07 -0.91 9.26
CA VAL A 304 -11.40 -0.90 10.57
C VAL A 304 -11.71 0.38 11.34
N ALA A 305 -11.66 1.54 10.67
CA ALA A 305 -12.01 2.82 11.27
C ALA A 305 -13.46 2.84 11.78
N GLU A 306 -14.42 2.34 11.00
CA GLU A 306 -15.83 2.27 11.38
C GLU A 306 -16.07 1.37 12.60
N LYS A 307 -15.45 0.17 12.62
CA LYS A 307 -15.52 -0.75 13.77
C LYS A 307 -14.96 -0.10 15.04
N LEU A 308 -13.87 0.65 14.93
CA LEU A 308 -13.30 1.37 16.07
C LEU A 308 -14.20 2.51 16.54
N ILE A 309 -14.84 3.23 15.61
CA ILE A 309 -15.78 4.31 15.93
C ILE A 309 -17.02 3.76 16.63
N SER A 310 -17.55 2.61 16.20
CA SER A 310 -18.72 1.98 16.84
C SER A 310 -18.40 1.51 18.27
N LEU A 311 -17.14 1.16 18.53
CA LEU A 311 -16.61 0.86 19.88
C LEU A 311 -16.23 2.13 20.67
N GLY A 312 -16.50 3.33 20.14
CA GLY A 312 -16.35 4.61 20.83
C GLY A 312 -14.99 5.30 20.65
N ALA A 313 -14.11 4.82 19.78
CA ALA A 313 -12.85 5.47 19.47
C ALA A 313 -13.01 6.66 18.51
N ARG A 314 -12.00 7.54 18.45
CA ARG A 314 -11.92 8.69 17.54
C ARG A 314 -10.79 8.49 16.54
N ILE A 315 -11.11 8.44 15.24
CA ILE A 315 -10.09 8.19 14.21
C ILE A 315 -9.35 9.47 13.82
N CYS A 316 -8.03 9.39 13.79
CA CYS A 316 -7.13 10.46 13.41
C CYS A 316 -6.39 10.13 12.10
N ALA A 317 -6.37 11.07 11.15
CA ALA A 317 -5.70 10.89 9.87
C ALA A 317 -4.15 10.86 9.98
N SER A 318 -3.61 11.50 11.02
CA SER A 318 -2.18 11.62 11.27
C SER A 318 -1.84 11.45 12.74
N VAL A 319 -0.60 10.99 13.01
CA VAL A 319 -0.07 10.88 14.37
C VAL A 319 0.26 12.27 14.89
N SER A 320 -0.17 12.58 16.12
CA SER A 320 0.03 13.85 16.80
C SER A 320 0.21 13.65 18.30
N LYS A 321 0.48 14.73 19.05
CA LYS A 321 0.55 14.73 20.52
C LYS A 321 -0.74 14.25 21.21
N LYS A 322 -1.86 14.24 20.48
CA LYS A 322 -3.18 13.79 20.97
C LYS A 322 -3.48 12.34 20.63
N THR A 323 -2.62 11.68 19.84
CA THR A 323 -2.85 10.28 19.44
C THR A 323 -2.63 9.40 20.65
N ASP A 324 -3.63 8.62 21.02
CA ASP A 324 -3.55 7.65 22.11
C ASP A 324 -3.03 6.30 21.60
N ILE A 325 -3.49 5.88 20.41
CA ILE A 325 -3.14 4.57 19.83
C ILE A 325 -2.75 4.73 18.35
N LEU A 326 -1.65 4.13 17.93
CA LEU A 326 -1.31 3.89 16.54
C LEU A 326 -1.51 2.40 16.23
N LEU A 327 -2.49 2.09 15.42
CA LEU A 327 -2.78 0.73 14.98
C LEU A 327 -2.15 0.46 13.60
N VAL A 328 -1.35 -0.60 13.54
CA VAL A 328 -0.54 -1.01 12.40
C VAL A 328 -1.11 -2.29 11.79
N GLY A 329 -1.51 -2.24 10.52
CA GLY A 329 -2.07 -3.39 9.78
C GLY A 329 -1.04 -4.51 9.49
N GLY A 330 -1.52 -5.75 9.39
CA GLY A 330 -0.74 -7.00 9.33
C GLY A 330 0.22 -7.13 8.14
N GLN A 331 -0.17 -6.71 6.93
CA GLN A 331 0.73 -6.71 5.74
C GLN A 331 1.87 -5.68 5.85
N GLY A 332 1.72 -4.68 6.72
CA GLY A 332 2.79 -3.73 7.03
C GLY A 332 3.87 -4.31 7.94
N SER A 333 3.61 -5.43 8.63
CA SER A 333 4.50 -5.99 9.66
C SER A 333 5.71 -6.76 9.10
N SER A 334 5.58 -7.38 7.92
CA SER A 334 6.66 -8.12 7.26
C SER A 334 7.80 -7.22 6.78
N ALA A 335 7.52 -5.93 6.50
CA ALA A 335 8.51 -4.92 6.13
C ALA A 335 9.33 -4.38 7.33
N TRP A 336 8.92 -4.68 8.57
CA TRP A 336 9.58 -4.16 9.78
C TRP A 336 10.83 -4.96 10.14
N CYS A 337 10.88 -6.25 9.79
CA CYS A 337 12.08 -7.07 9.90
C CYS A 337 13.29 -6.47 9.14
N ALA A 338 13.06 -5.49 8.26
CA ALA A 338 14.08 -4.78 7.49
C ALA A 338 14.26 -3.29 7.85
N GLY A 339 13.72 -2.80 8.98
CA GLY A 339 13.98 -1.44 9.47
C GLY A 339 13.32 -0.28 8.70
N ASN A 340 12.44 -0.57 7.73
CA ASN A 340 11.73 0.43 6.95
C ASN A 340 10.41 0.84 7.64
N TYR A 341 10.51 1.64 8.71
CA TYR A 341 9.33 2.16 9.39
C TYR A 341 8.56 3.13 8.50
N GLY A 342 7.26 2.91 8.33
CA GLY A 342 6.37 3.89 7.69
C GLY A 342 6.40 5.24 8.43
N THR A 343 6.17 6.35 7.71
CA THR A 343 6.30 7.72 8.24
C THR A 343 5.47 8.00 9.51
N LYS A 344 4.34 7.32 9.69
CA LYS A 344 3.49 7.42 10.89
C LYS A 344 4.08 6.74 12.12
N VAL A 345 4.75 5.61 11.93
CA VAL A 345 5.38 4.83 13.00
C VAL A 345 6.57 5.60 13.56
N LYS A 346 7.46 6.07 12.66
CA LYS A 346 8.58 6.94 13.04
C LYS A 346 8.10 8.14 13.88
N LYS A 347 7.05 8.82 13.41
CA LYS A 347 6.45 9.95 14.11
C LYS A 347 5.86 9.59 15.49
N ALA A 348 5.28 8.39 15.64
CA ALA A 348 4.76 7.94 16.93
C ALA A 348 5.89 7.66 17.94
N LEU A 349 6.97 7.02 17.48
CA LEU A 349 8.15 6.75 18.29
C LEU A 349 8.84 8.05 18.75
N GLU A 350 9.00 9.03 17.85
CA GLU A 350 9.52 10.37 18.19
C GLU A 350 8.66 11.11 19.23
N LEU A 351 7.35 10.83 19.27
CA LEU A 351 6.44 11.43 20.25
C LEU A 351 6.47 10.66 21.59
N GLN A 352 6.63 9.34 21.57
CA GLN A 352 6.86 8.56 22.79
C GLN A 352 8.10 9.05 23.56
N GLU A 353 9.19 9.34 22.85
CA GLU A 353 10.39 9.92 23.47
C GLU A 353 10.16 11.28 24.11
N LYS A 354 9.28 12.09 23.51
CA LYS A 354 8.90 13.39 24.07
C LYS A 354 7.91 13.25 25.24
N GLY A 355 7.69 12.04 25.73
CA GLY A 355 6.84 11.73 26.89
C GLY A 355 5.36 11.59 26.56
N PHE A 356 4.97 11.52 25.28
CA PHE A 356 3.57 11.30 24.91
C PHE A 356 3.25 9.80 24.95
N GLY A 357 2.24 9.41 25.74
CA GLY A 357 1.82 8.02 25.91
C GLY A 357 1.06 7.45 24.72
N ILE A 358 1.71 7.34 23.55
CA ILE A 358 1.14 6.73 22.35
C ILE A 358 1.37 5.23 22.43
N LEU A 359 0.33 4.41 22.34
CA LEU A 359 0.45 2.96 22.27
C LEU A 359 0.52 2.51 20.79
N ILE A 360 1.56 1.77 20.40
CA ILE A 360 1.70 1.23 19.03
C ILE A 360 1.35 -0.25 19.06
N MET A 361 0.33 -0.68 18.30
CA MET A 361 -0.10 -2.09 18.28
C MET A 361 -0.26 -2.62 16.87
N ARG A 362 0.06 -3.91 16.71
CA ARG A 362 -0.25 -4.69 15.51
C ARG A 362 -1.74 -5.01 15.51
N GLU A 363 -2.27 -5.18 14.31
CA GLU A 363 -3.63 -5.62 14.08
C GLU A 363 -4.01 -6.88 14.86
N SER A 364 -3.17 -7.92 14.82
CA SER A 364 -3.37 -9.18 15.54
C SER A 364 -3.56 -8.96 17.04
N ASP A 365 -2.67 -8.18 17.64
CA ASP A 365 -2.59 -8.00 19.09
C ASP A 365 -3.69 -7.06 19.58
N PHE A 366 -4.01 -6.05 18.76
CA PHE A 366 -5.07 -5.08 19.02
C PHE A 366 -6.44 -5.76 19.08
N PHE A 367 -6.75 -6.63 18.12
CA PHE A 367 -8.03 -7.33 18.11
C PHE A 367 -8.12 -8.41 19.18
N ALA A 368 -7.03 -9.15 19.44
CA ALA A 368 -6.98 -10.09 20.56
C ALA A 368 -7.24 -9.39 21.92
N ALA A 369 -6.72 -8.18 22.11
CA ALA A 369 -6.94 -7.38 23.32
C ALA A 369 -8.35 -6.77 23.45
N LEU A 370 -9.10 -6.68 22.33
CA LEU A 370 -10.49 -6.24 22.32
C LEU A 370 -11.48 -7.38 22.57
N GLU A 371 -11.20 -8.58 22.06
CA GLU A 371 -12.08 -9.76 22.17
C GLU A 371 -12.14 -10.35 23.59
N GLY A 372 -11.17 -10.03 24.47
CA GLY A 372 -11.22 -10.37 25.89
C GLY A 372 -12.27 -9.60 26.72
N GLN A 373 -13.31 -9.04 26.09
CA GLN A 373 -14.42 -8.31 26.73
C GLN A 373 -15.76 -9.07 26.73
N GLU A 374 -15.81 -10.33 26.27
CA GLU A 374 -16.99 -11.20 26.41
C GLU A 374 -17.05 -11.95 27.74
#